data_AF-A0A3M9XKE0-F1
#
_entry.id   AF-A0A3M9XKE0-F1
#
_cell.length_a   1.000
_cell.length_b   1.000
_cell.length_c   1.000
_cell.angle_alpha   90.00
_cell.angle_beta   90.00
_cell.angle_gamma   90.00
#
_symmetry.space_group_name_H-M   'P 1'
#
loop_
_entity.id
_entity.type
_entity.pdbx_description
1 polymer ?
#
loop_
_entity_poly.entity_id
_entity_poly.type
_entity_poly.pdbx_seq_one_letter_code
_entity_poly.pdbx_strand_id
1 'polypeptide(L)'
;MVPMFPQLSSGSTALDYLSLARQYQAAAIQLSGYINGGQINWPAYMLVFHGCELALKAYSLRHAPAVHLPKHSLKNLYAIASAHGFSLSSDSIAALDVLEDMHADHWPRYPDNRSGRVLDVEALAGDLLESLIRAVSASF
;
A
#
# COMPACT_ATOMS: atom_id res chain seq x y z
N MET A 1 2.18 34.99 24.72
CA MET A 1 2.80 33.67 24.93
C MET A 1 2.88 33.00 23.55
N VAL A 2 4.05 32.98 22.93
CA VAL A 2 4.25 32.40 21.58
C VAL A 2 4.62 30.92 21.77
N PRO A 3 4.14 29.98 20.94
CA PRO A 3 4.46 28.57 21.12
C PRO A 3 5.97 28.34 20.97
N MET A 4 6.56 27.61 21.92
CA MET A 4 7.99 27.26 21.94
C MET A 4 8.38 26.21 20.87
N PHE A 5 7.38 25.64 20.18
CA PHE A 5 7.59 24.69 19.09
C PHE A 5 6.94 25.24 17.82
N PRO A 6 7.66 25.28 16.69
CA PRO A 6 7.04 25.63 15.42
C PRO A 6 5.90 24.65 15.15
N GLN A 7 4.71 25.19 14.84
CA GLN A 7 3.66 24.38 14.25
C GLN A 7 4.16 23.89 12.90
N LEU A 8 4.65 22.65 12.85
CA LEU A 8 4.85 21.95 11.59
C LEU A 8 3.50 21.95 10.86
N SER A 9 3.48 22.34 9.59
CA SER A 9 2.26 22.28 8.78
C SER A 9 1.67 20.88 8.89
N SER A 10 0.43 20.76 9.36
CA SER A 10 -0.19 19.48 9.72
C SER A 10 -0.55 18.58 8.52
N GLY A 11 -0.11 18.92 7.31
CA GLY A 11 -0.32 18.10 6.12
C GLY A 11 0.90 17.22 5.85
N SER A 12 0.73 15.90 5.92
CA SER A 12 1.71 14.96 5.37
C SER A 12 1.89 15.21 3.87
N THR A 13 3.12 15.39 3.44
CA THR A 13 3.47 15.64 2.03
C THR A 13 3.49 14.35 1.23
N ALA A 14 3.46 14.46 -0.10
CA ALA A 14 3.62 13.31 -1.00
C ALA A 14 4.91 12.51 -0.72
N LEU A 15 6.00 13.20 -0.34
CA LEU A 15 7.28 12.56 0.02
C LEU A 15 7.22 11.83 1.35
N ASP A 16 6.43 12.30 2.32
CA ASP A 16 6.23 11.60 3.60
C ASP A 16 5.53 10.25 3.37
N TYR A 17 4.48 10.24 2.55
CA TYR A 17 3.78 9.02 2.16
C TYR A 17 4.70 8.03 1.43
N LEU A 18 5.50 8.51 0.46
CA LEU A 18 6.43 7.66 -0.27
C LEU A 18 7.53 7.09 0.64
N SER A 19 8.03 7.90 1.59
CA SER A 19 9.02 7.46 2.56
C SER A 19 8.46 6.38 3.48
N LEU A 20 7.21 6.52 3.91
CA LEU A 20 6.55 5.51 4.74
C LEU A 20 6.25 4.22 3.95
N ALA A 21 5.87 4.33 2.67
CA ALA A 21 5.69 3.17 1.79
C ALA A 21 6.97 2.32 1.70
N ARG A 22 8.14 2.97 1.57
CA ARG A 22 9.45 2.30 1.57
C ARG A 22 9.76 1.60 2.89
N GLN A 23 9.42 2.22 4.02
CA GLN A 23 9.59 1.58 5.34
C GLN A 23 8.72 0.33 5.46
N TYR A 24 7.49 0.38 4.95
CA TYR A 24 6.55 -0.75 5.00
C TYR A 24 7.03 -1.89 4.10
N GLN A 25 7.53 -1.59 2.90
CA GLN A 25 8.16 -2.56 2.02
C GLN A 25 9.36 -3.24 2.69
N ALA A 26 10.29 -2.45 3.23
CA ALA A 26 11.49 -2.97 3.89
C ALA A 26 11.16 -3.87 5.08
N ALA A 27 10.10 -3.54 5.84
CA ALA A 27 9.62 -4.38 6.93
C ALA A 27 8.92 -5.66 6.40
N ALA A 28 8.11 -5.56 5.35
CA ALA A 28 7.39 -6.70 4.77
C ALA A 28 8.35 -7.77 4.22
N ILE A 29 9.42 -7.37 3.54
CA ILE A 29 10.43 -8.29 2.97
C ILE A 29 11.15 -9.11 4.06
N GLN A 30 11.20 -8.61 5.30
CA GLN A 30 11.82 -9.34 6.41
C GLN A 30 10.90 -10.39 7.03
N LEU A 31 9.63 -10.44 6.64
CA LEU A 31 8.63 -11.35 7.19
C LEU A 31 8.29 -12.44 6.17
N SER A 32 8.36 -13.70 6.60
CA SER A 32 7.82 -14.82 5.82
C SER A 32 6.32 -14.64 5.61
N GLY A 33 5.82 -14.97 4.42
CA GLY A 33 4.38 -14.96 4.11
C GLY A 33 3.56 -15.95 4.94
N TYR A 34 4.21 -16.97 5.52
CA TYR A 34 3.58 -17.99 6.36
C TYR A 34 4.36 -18.25 7.66
N ILE A 35 3.63 -18.51 8.74
CA ILE A 35 4.17 -18.81 10.09
C ILE A 35 3.36 -19.94 10.75
N ASN A 36 3.84 -20.48 11.88
CA ASN A 36 3.10 -21.40 12.76
C ASN A 36 2.36 -22.55 12.04
N GLY A 37 3.07 -23.34 11.22
CA GLY A 37 2.49 -24.49 10.53
C GLY A 37 1.74 -24.16 9.24
N GLY A 38 2.14 -23.09 8.54
CA GLY A 38 1.57 -22.71 7.24
C GLY A 38 0.39 -21.74 7.34
N GLN A 39 0.18 -21.10 8.49
CA GLN A 39 -0.79 -20.02 8.64
C GLN A 39 -0.29 -18.75 7.97
N ILE A 40 -1.20 -18.00 7.37
CA ILE A 40 -0.90 -16.71 6.76
C ILE A 40 -0.32 -15.75 7.79
N ASN A 41 0.82 -15.15 7.47
CA ASN A 41 1.40 -14.08 8.26
C ASN A 41 0.68 -12.75 7.97
N TRP A 42 -0.48 -12.56 8.59
CA TRP A 42 -1.30 -11.36 8.40
C TRP A 42 -0.56 -10.03 8.61
N PRO A 43 0.30 -9.87 9.64
CA PRO A 43 1.14 -8.68 9.76
C PRO A 43 1.92 -8.33 8.50
N ALA A 44 2.47 -9.32 7.80
CA ALA A 44 3.24 -9.11 6.58
C ALA A 44 2.33 -8.61 5.43
N TYR A 45 1.14 -9.18 5.25
CA TYR A 45 0.14 -8.68 4.29
C TYR A 45 -0.32 -7.26 4.60
N MET A 46 -0.55 -6.92 5.87
CA MET A 46 -0.96 -5.57 6.27
C MET A 46 0.10 -4.52 5.88
N LEU A 47 1.38 -4.86 6.06
CA LEU A 47 2.47 -3.99 5.63
C LEU A 47 2.47 -3.78 4.11
N VAL A 48 2.28 -4.85 3.33
CA VAL A 48 2.19 -4.76 1.87
C VAL A 48 0.99 -3.91 1.44
N PHE A 49 -0.20 -4.21 1.97
CA PHE A 49 -1.44 -3.49 1.64
C PHE A 49 -1.29 -1.98 1.90
N HIS A 50 -0.87 -1.62 3.12
CA HIS A 50 -0.71 -0.22 3.47
C HIS A 50 0.47 0.42 2.76
N GLY A 51 1.53 -0.32 2.44
CA GLY A 51 2.61 0.16 1.58
C GLY A 51 2.08 0.59 0.20
N CYS A 52 1.22 -0.22 -0.42
CA CYS A 52 0.58 0.11 -1.69
C CYS A 52 -0.34 1.33 -1.55
N GLU A 53 -1.13 1.39 -0.48
CA GLU A 53 -1.99 2.53 -0.14
C GLU A 53 -1.19 3.83 -0.06
N LEU A 54 -0.08 3.81 0.67
CA LEU A 54 0.80 4.95 0.87
C LEU A 54 1.47 5.39 -0.44
N ALA A 55 1.94 4.45 -1.27
CA ALA A 55 2.53 4.77 -2.57
C ALA A 55 1.51 5.44 -3.51
N LEU A 56 0.29 4.92 -3.60
CA LEU A 56 -0.77 5.52 -4.43
C LEU A 56 -1.22 6.89 -3.91
N LYS A 57 -1.26 7.07 -2.58
CA LYS A 57 -1.51 8.39 -1.97
C LYS A 57 -0.39 9.39 -2.28
N ALA A 58 0.87 8.97 -2.22
CA ALA A 58 2.00 9.82 -2.58
C ALA A 58 1.87 10.35 -4.02
N TYR A 59 1.59 9.47 -4.98
CA TYR A 59 1.34 9.87 -6.36
C TYR A 59 0.15 10.83 -6.48
N SER A 60 -0.98 10.46 -5.87
CA SER A 60 -2.21 11.24 -5.97
C SER A 60 -2.06 12.63 -5.34
N LEU A 61 -1.38 12.77 -4.20
CA LEU A 61 -1.07 14.09 -3.62
C LEU A 61 -0.18 14.93 -4.52
N ARG A 62 0.74 14.31 -5.26
CA ARG A 62 1.65 15.01 -6.18
C ARG A 62 0.93 15.53 -7.42
N HIS A 63 0.07 14.71 -8.02
CA HIS A 63 -0.54 14.97 -9.33
C HIS A 63 -2.01 15.43 -9.27
N ALA A 64 -2.67 15.22 -8.14
CA ALA A 64 -4.08 15.54 -7.88
C ALA A 64 -4.29 16.13 -6.47
N PRO A 65 -3.57 17.20 -6.07
CA PRO A 65 -3.56 17.70 -4.68
C PRO A 65 -4.91 18.20 -4.16
N ALA A 66 -5.86 18.49 -5.05
CA ALA A 66 -7.21 18.93 -4.69
C ALA A 66 -8.19 17.75 -4.46
N VAL A 67 -7.80 16.52 -4.80
CA VAL A 67 -8.67 15.35 -4.69
C VAL A 67 -8.67 14.82 -3.26
N HIS A 68 -9.86 14.57 -2.72
CA HIS A 68 -9.99 13.89 -1.44
C HIS A 68 -9.60 12.41 -1.57
N LEU A 69 -8.57 12.00 -0.83
CA LEU A 69 -8.06 10.63 -0.92
C LEU A 69 -8.84 9.70 0.02
N PRO A 70 -9.38 8.58 -0.50
CA PRO A 70 -10.08 7.61 0.34
C PRO A 70 -9.10 6.92 1.30
N LYS A 71 -9.65 6.38 2.38
CA LYS A 71 -8.93 5.54 3.34
C LYS A 71 -9.13 4.08 2.98
N HIS A 72 -8.05 3.29 2.99
CA HIS A 72 -8.08 1.83 2.89
C HIS A 72 -8.83 1.28 1.67
N SER A 73 -8.76 1.97 0.53
CA SER A 73 -9.27 1.44 -0.73
C SER A 73 -8.26 1.59 -1.86
N LEU A 74 -7.55 0.51 -2.16
CA LEU A 74 -6.55 0.44 -3.22
C LEU A 74 -7.19 0.66 -4.59
N LYS A 75 -8.38 0.10 -4.83
CA LYS A 75 -9.14 0.26 -6.08
C LYS A 75 -9.43 1.74 -6.37
N ASN A 76 -9.97 2.46 -5.39
CA ASN A 76 -10.29 3.88 -5.56
C ASN A 76 -9.04 4.76 -5.64
N LEU A 77 -8.00 4.46 -4.86
CA LEU A 77 -6.72 5.18 -4.95
C LEU A 77 -6.04 4.99 -6.31
N TYR A 78 -6.06 3.76 -6.85
CA TYR A 78 -5.53 3.49 -8.17
C TYR A 78 -6.35 4.17 -9.26
N ALA A 79 -7.68 4.18 -9.17
CA ALA A 79 -8.54 4.90 -10.11
C ALA A 79 -8.22 6.41 -10.14
N ILE A 80 -8.01 7.03 -8.98
CA ILE A 80 -7.57 8.43 -8.87
C ILE A 80 -6.19 8.60 -9.52
N ALA A 81 -5.20 7.79 -9.15
CA ALA A 81 -3.86 7.90 -9.73
C ALA A 81 -3.87 7.72 -11.26
N SER A 82 -4.66 6.76 -11.75
CA SER A 82 -4.77 6.45 -13.17
C SER A 82 -5.45 7.54 -13.99
N ALA A 83 -6.49 8.18 -13.44
CA ALA A 83 -7.09 9.37 -14.03
C ALA A 83 -6.08 10.53 -14.21
N HIS A 84 -4.96 10.50 -13.49
CA HIS A 84 -3.88 11.47 -13.55
C HIS A 84 -2.60 10.94 -14.21
N GLY A 85 -2.69 9.86 -14.99
CA GLY A 85 -1.60 9.35 -15.83
C GLY A 85 -0.75 8.24 -15.21
N PHE A 86 -1.12 7.74 -14.02
CA PHE A 86 -0.50 6.54 -13.48
C PHE A 86 -0.97 5.28 -14.23
N SER A 87 -0.06 4.33 -14.43
CA SER A 87 -0.42 3.04 -15.03
C SER A 87 0.36 1.91 -14.38
N LEU A 88 -0.30 0.77 -14.26
CA LEU A 88 0.27 -0.49 -13.80
C LEU A 88 0.06 -1.57 -14.87
N SER A 89 0.81 -2.66 -14.79
CA SER A 89 0.53 -3.85 -15.59
C SER A 89 -0.81 -4.48 -15.17
N SER A 90 -1.41 -5.28 -16.06
CA SER A 90 -2.62 -6.04 -15.73
C SER A 90 -2.42 -6.93 -14.50
N ASP A 91 -1.23 -7.51 -14.35
CA ASP A 91 -0.91 -8.40 -13.23
C ASP A 91 -0.85 -7.65 -11.91
N SER A 92 -0.26 -6.45 -11.90
CA SER A 92 -0.25 -5.59 -10.71
C SER A 92 -1.64 -5.10 -10.33
N ILE A 93 -2.50 -4.80 -11.31
CA ILE A 93 -3.90 -4.45 -11.06
C ILE A 93 -4.65 -5.63 -10.43
N ALA A 94 -4.51 -6.83 -10.99
CA ALA A 94 -5.13 -8.03 -10.45
C ALA A 94 -4.64 -8.34 -9.03
N ALA A 95 -3.36 -8.11 -8.74
CA ALA A 95 -2.79 -8.28 -7.40
C ALA A 95 -3.35 -7.24 -6.39
N LEU A 96 -3.54 -5.98 -6.81
CA LEU A 96 -4.19 -4.96 -5.99
C LEU A 96 -5.64 -5.35 -5.65
N ASP A 97 -6.38 -5.90 -6.61
CA ASP A 97 -7.77 -6.33 -6.39
C ASP A 97 -7.88 -7.44 -5.34
N VAL A 98 -6.99 -8.43 -5.41
CA VAL A 98 -6.95 -9.51 -4.41
C VAL A 98 -6.55 -8.96 -3.03
N LEU A 99 -5.57 -8.05 -2.97
CA LEU A 99 -5.16 -7.41 -1.71
C LEU A 99 -6.30 -6.60 -1.08
N GLU A 100 -7.08 -5.87 -1.87
CA GLU A 100 -8.28 -5.15 -1.42
C GLU A 100 -9.28 -6.12 -0.79
N ASP A 101 -9.60 -7.21 -1.49
CA ASP A 101 -10.58 -8.18 -1.03
C ASP A 101 -10.09 -8.89 0.25
N MET A 102 -8.78 -9.17 0.35
CA MET A 102 -8.15 -9.68 1.58
C MET A 102 -8.27 -8.72 2.76
N HIS A 103 -8.11 -7.42 2.51
CA HIS A 103 -8.20 -6.40 3.55
C HIS A 103 -9.63 -6.13 4.01
N ALA A 104 -10.58 -6.03 3.08
CA ALA A 104 -11.97 -5.72 3.36
C ALA A 104 -12.65 -6.81 4.22
N ASP A 105 -12.43 -8.08 3.85
CA ASP A 105 -13.08 -9.21 4.53
C ASP A 105 -12.34 -9.66 5.80
N HIS A 106 -11.14 -9.13 6.04
CA HIS A 106 -10.27 -9.51 7.17
C HIS A 106 -9.99 -11.02 7.27
N TRP A 107 -10.29 -11.79 6.22
CA TRP A 107 -10.25 -13.25 6.27
C TRP A 107 -8.88 -13.85 6.62
N PRO A 108 -7.71 -13.23 6.30
CA PRO A 108 -6.43 -13.79 6.72
C PRO A 108 -6.08 -13.47 8.19
N ARG A 109 -6.83 -12.60 8.87
CA ARG A 109 -6.60 -12.22 10.26
C ARG A 109 -7.17 -13.23 11.25
N TYR A 110 -8.25 -13.90 10.88
CA TYR A 110 -8.98 -14.82 11.76
C TYR A 110 -8.94 -16.21 11.17
N PRO A 111 -8.99 -17.27 12.01
CA PRO A 111 -9.17 -18.62 11.50
C PRO A 111 -10.42 -18.69 10.62
N ASP A 112 -10.21 -18.93 9.33
CA ASP A 112 -11.27 -19.03 8.34
C ASP A 112 -11.00 -20.24 7.45
N ASN A 113 -12.07 -20.93 7.03
CA ASN A 113 -12.01 -22.15 6.23
C ASN A 113 -11.96 -21.84 4.72
N ARG A 114 -11.80 -20.58 4.34
CA ARG A 114 -11.69 -20.15 2.94
C ARG A 114 -10.39 -20.69 2.33
N SER A 115 -10.53 -21.56 1.34
CA SER A 115 -9.47 -21.88 0.39
C SER A 115 -9.38 -20.80 -0.70
N GLY A 116 -8.93 -19.61 -0.32
CA GLY A 116 -8.69 -18.50 -1.25
C GLY A 116 -7.33 -18.58 -1.93
N ARG A 117 -7.15 -17.85 -3.05
CA ARG A 117 -5.82 -17.56 -3.62
C ARG A 117 -5.05 -16.69 -2.63
N VAL A 118 -4.29 -17.33 -1.75
CA VAL A 118 -3.31 -16.65 -0.91
C VAL A 118 -2.14 -16.26 -1.81
N LEU A 119 -1.99 -14.97 -2.07
CA LEU A 119 -0.89 -14.45 -2.89
C LEU A 119 0.41 -14.46 -2.10
N ASP A 120 1.51 -14.91 -2.68
CA ASP A 120 2.80 -14.90 -1.97
C ASP A 120 3.18 -13.47 -1.52
N VAL A 121 3.35 -13.28 -0.21
CA VAL A 121 3.72 -11.97 0.38
C VAL A 121 5.07 -11.51 -0.14
N GLU A 122 6.02 -12.41 -0.33
CA GLU A 122 7.36 -12.06 -0.79
C GLU A 122 7.28 -11.48 -2.21
N ALA A 123 6.51 -12.14 -3.09
CA ALA A 123 6.22 -11.62 -4.43
C ALA A 123 5.44 -10.29 -4.38
N LEU A 124 4.49 -10.14 -3.47
CA LEU A 124 3.75 -8.87 -3.36
C LEU A 124 4.61 -7.71 -2.84
N ALA A 125 5.51 -7.97 -1.89
CA ALA A 125 6.42 -6.96 -1.35
C ALA A 125 7.55 -6.62 -2.33
N GLY A 126 8.13 -7.63 -2.98
CA GLY A 126 9.25 -7.52 -3.91
C GLY A 126 8.86 -7.10 -5.33
N ASP A 127 7.71 -7.52 -5.83
CA ASP A 127 7.30 -7.20 -7.20
C ASP A 127 6.29 -6.06 -7.22
N LEU A 128 5.13 -6.22 -6.58
CA LEU A 128 4.04 -5.25 -6.66
C LEU A 128 4.38 -3.94 -5.95
N LEU A 129 4.73 -4.01 -4.66
CA LEU A 129 5.00 -2.81 -3.86
C LEU A 129 6.28 -2.12 -4.33
N GLU A 130 7.32 -2.87 -4.68
CA GLU A 130 8.53 -2.28 -5.28
C GLU A 130 8.21 -1.54 -6.58
N SER A 131 7.45 -2.17 -7.49
CA SER A 131 7.09 -1.56 -8.77
C SER A 131 6.29 -0.28 -8.57
N LEU A 132 5.35 -0.27 -7.63
CA LEU A 132 4.62 0.94 -7.23
C LEU A 132 5.57 2.03 -6.72
N ILE A 133 6.42 1.71 -5.75
CA ILE A 133 7.38 2.67 -5.18
C ILE A 133 8.30 3.23 -6.26
N ARG A 134 8.80 2.38 -7.16
CA ARG A 134 9.69 2.78 -8.25
C ARG A 134 8.98 3.69 -9.24
N ALA A 135 7.78 3.32 -9.68
CA ALA A 135 6.99 4.11 -10.61
C ALA A 135 6.62 5.48 -10.03
N VAL A 136 6.22 5.52 -8.76
CA VAL A 136 5.91 6.77 -8.05
C VAL A 136 7.17 7.60 -7.82
N SER A 137 8.29 6.99 -7.49
CA SER A 137 9.57 7.70 -7.32
C SER A 137 10.02 8.39 -8.60
N ALA A 138 9.74 7.79 -9.77
CA ALA A 138 10.07 8.36 -11.07
C ALA A 138 9.19 9.56 -11.47
N SER A 139 8.14 9.86 -10.70
CA SER A 139 7.23 11.00 -10.96
C SER A 139 7.52 12.24 -10.11
N PHE A 140 8.59 12.20 -9.29
CA PHE A 140 9.15 13.34 -8.55
C PHE A 140 10.29 13.99 -9.32
#